data_AF-A0A7W3ZAL8-F1
#
_entry.id   AF-A0A7W3ZAL8-F1
#
_cell.length_a   1.000
_cell.length_b   1.000
_cell.length_c   1.000
_cell.angle_alpha   90.00
_cell.angle_beta   90.00
_cell.angle_gamma   90.00
#
_symmetry.space_group_name_H-M   'P 1'
#
loop_
_entity.id
_entity.type
_entity.pdbx_description
1 polymer ?
#
loop_
_entity_poly.entity_id
_entity_poly.type
_entity_poly.pdbx_seq_one_letter_code
_entity_poly.pdbx_strand_id
1 'polypeptide(L)' 'MVLAYLDYQALVCSGCGGYLPETTHADHEGSYVAGAPHRCHRCTAIEKQRKDYEDAPQPSALVVWPAELRRRNG' A
#
# COMPACT_ATOMS: atom_id res chain seq x y z
N MET A 1 1.06 -9.87 -28.57
CA MET A 1 0.91 -8.39 -28.63
C MET A 1 1.42 -7.84 -27.31
N VAL A 2 2.69 -7.42 -27.24
CA VAL A 2 3.39 -7.06 -25.98
C VAL A 2 3.81 -5.58 -25.98
N LEU A 3 3.98 -4.97 -27.16
CA LEU A 3 4.48 -3.60 -27.32
C LEU A 3 3.57 -2.55 -26.65
N ALA A 4 2.27 -2.59 -26.91
CA ALA A 4 1.32 -1.63 -26.33
C ALA A 4 1.26 -1.65 -24.79
N TYR A 5 1.54 -2.81 -24.17
CA TYR A 5 1.61 -2.91 -22.70
C TYR A 5 2.87 -2.27 -22.14
N LEU A 6 4.01 -2.45 -22.80
CA LEU A 6 5.28 -1.84 -22.41
C LEU A 6 5.22 -0.31 -22.54
N ASP A 7 4.64 0.18 -23.64
CA ASP A 7 4.42 1.61 -23.87
C ASP A 7 3.51 2.20 -22.79
N TYR A 8 2.43 1.49 -22.43
CA TYR A 8 1.56 1.91 -21.32
C TYR A 8 2.29 1.94 -19.98
N GLN A 9 3.09 0.92 -19.65
CA GLN A 9 3.86 0.89 -18.40
C GLN A 9 4.83 2.08 -18.28
N ALA A 10 5.44 2.52 -19.38
CA ALA A 10 6.31 3.69 -19.39
C ALA A 10 5.57 5.01 -19.12
N LEU A 11 4.25 5.04 -19.30
CA LEU A 11 3.38 6.19 -19.05
C LEU A 11 2.73 6.15 -17.66
N VAL A 12 3.10 5.22 -16.78
CA VAL A 12 2.56 5.12 -15.43
C VAL A 12 3.60 5.58 -14.41
N CYS A 13 3.21 6.46 -13.50
CA CYS A 13 4.06 6.90 -12.40
C CYS A 13 4.39 5.73 -11.46
N SER A 14 5.68 5.47 -11.21
CA SER A 14 6.14 4.38 -10.34
C SER A 14 5.82 4.60 -8.85
N GLY A 15 5.48 5.82 -8.44
CA GLY A 15 5.12 6.16 -7.06
C GLY A 15 3.64 6.00 -6.76
N CYS A 16 2.78 6.66 -7.54
CA CYS A 16 1.34 6.71 -7.29
C CYS A 16 0.50 5.86 -8.25
N GLY A 17 1.09 5.33 -9.34
CA GLY A 17 0.37 4.56 -10.36
C GLY A 17 -0.49 5.40 -11.32
N GLY A 18 -0.44 6.74 -11.23
CA GLY A 18 -1.18 7.64 -12.11
C GLY A 18 -0.59 7.72 -13.53
N TYR A 19 -1.42 8.11 -14.50
CA TYR A 19 -1.00 8.31 -15.90
C TYR A 19 -0.15 9.59 -16.02
N LEU A 20 1.10 9.45 -16.44
CA LEU A 20 2.09 10.54 -16.49
C LEU A 20 1.62 11.74 -17.32
N PRO A 21 1.12 11.59 -18.56
CA PRO A 21 0.70 12.74 -19.35
C PRO A 21 -0.41 13.59 -18.72
N GLU A 22 -1.25 13.02 -17.86
CA GLU A 22 -2.23 13.76 -17.05
C GLU A 22 -1.57 14.32 -15.79
N THR A 23 -0.95 13.45 -14.98
CA THR A 23 -0.41 13.82 -13.66
C THR A 23 0.74 14.82 -13.70
N THR A 24 1.45 14.96 -14.82
CA THR A 24 2.53 15.93 -15.01
C THR A 24 2.12 17.14 -15.86
N HIS A 25 0.85 17.24 -16.28
CA HIS A 25 0.38 18.39 -17.04
C HIS A 25 0.35 19.64 -16.16
N ALA A 26 0.80 20.79 -16.69
CA ALA A 26 0.88 22.04 -15.93
C ALA A 26 -0.49 22.50 -15.39
N ASP A 27 -1.57 22.29 -16.15
CA ASP A 27 -2.94 22.65 -15.73
C ASP A 27 -3.45 21.87 -14.51
N HIS A 28 -2.79 20.76 -14.15
CA HIS A 28 -3.13 19.95 -12.98
C HIS A 28 -2.27 20.30 -11.75
N GLU A 29 -1.39 21.29 -11.84
CA GLU A 29 -0.65 21.78 -10.68
C GLU A 29 -1.62 22.29 -9.60
N GLY A 30 -1.55 21.68 -8.41
CA GLY A 30 -2.43 22.02 -7.28
C GLY A 30 -3.87 21.51 -7.39
N SER A 31 -4.25 20.75 -8.43
CA SER A 31 -5.62 20.26 -8.60
C SER A 31 -5.94 18.96 -7.84
N TYR A 32 -4.91 18.20 -7.43
CA TYR A 32 -5.09 16.93 -6.73
C TYR A 32 -5.25 17.12 -5.22
N VAL A 33 -6.24 16.44 -4.63
CA VAL A 33 -6.46 16.40 -3.18
C VAL A 33 -6.40 14.94 -2.72
N ALA A 34 -5.55 14.65 -1.74
CA ALA A 34 -5.50 13.34 -1.11
C ALA A 34 -6.45 13.28 0.10
N GLY A 35 -7.24 12.22 0.20
CA GLY A 35 -8.03 11.92 1.40
C GLY A 35 -7.15 11.46 2.57
N ALA A 36 -7.73 11.40 3.77
CA ALA A 36 -7.05 10.83 4.92
C ALA A 36 -6.74 9.34 4.69
N PRO A 37 -5.58 8.84 5.14
CA PRO A 37 -5.24 7.43 4.98
C PRO A 37 -6.21 6.53 5.75
N HIS A 38 -6.54 5.38 5.17
CA HIS A 38 -7.32 4.35 5.87
C HIS A 38 -6.44 3.59 6.85
N ARG A 39 -6.83 3.57 8.13
CA ARG A 39 -6.21 2.72 9.14
C ARG A 39 -6.94 1.40 9.27
N CYS A 40 -6.29 0.30 8.89
CA CYS A 40 -6.81 -1.03 9.18
C CYS A 40 -6.45 -1.46 10.61
N HIS A 41 -7.45 -1.70 11.45
CA HIS A 41 -7.25 -2.18 12.82
C HIS A 41 -6.62 -3.58 12.86
N ARG A 42 -6.95 -4.44 11.88
CA ARG A 42 -6.32 -5.77 11.74
C ARG A 42 -4.83 -5.65 11.44
N CYS A 43 -4.44 -4.80 10.48
CA CYS A 43 -3.03 -4.54 10.19
C CYS A 43 -2.31 -3.91 11.37
N THR A 44 -2.97 -3.02 12.13
CA THR A 44 -2.40 -2.45 13.36
C THR A 44 -2.09 -3.55 14.39
N ALA A 45 -2.98 -4.53 14.59
CA ALA A 45 -2.74 -5.64 15.51
C ALA A 45 -1.57 -6.53 15.07
N ILE A 46 -1.51 -6.85 13.77
CA ILE A 46 -0.40 -7.60 13.17
C ILE A 46 0.93 -6.87 13.38
N GLU A 47 0.96 -5.57 13.06
CA GLU A 47 2.18 -4.76 13.17
C GLU A 47 2.68 -4.66 14.61
N LYS A 48 1.77 -4.54 15.58
CA LYS A 48 2.12 -4.57 17.01
C LYS A 48 2.76 -5.89 17.39
N GLN A 49 2.21 -7.02 16.94
CA GLN A 49 2.75 -8.33 17.24
C GLN A 49 4.10 -8.57 16.55
N ARG A 50 4.26 -8.09 15.31
CA ARG A 50 5.51 -8.25 14.54
C ARG A 50 6.72 -7.68 15.28
N LYS A 51 6.55 -6.56 15.98
CA LYS A 51 7.61 -5.91 16.77
C LYS A 51 8.24 -6.85 17.80
N ASP A 52 7.45 -7.74 18.39
CA ASP A 52 7.92 -8.67 19.41
C ASP A 52 8.83 -9.79 18.83
N TYR A 53 8.91 -9.91 17.50
CA TYR A 53 9.64 -10.96 16.79
C TYR A 53 10.72 -10.40 15.86
N GLU A 54 11.04 -9.10 15.97
CA GLU A 54 12.10 -8.47 15.17
C GLU A 54 13.46 -9.14 15.38
N ASP A 55 13.72 -9.68 16.58
CA ASP A 55 14.95 -10.38 16.94
C ASP A 55 14.88 -11.91 16.79
N ALA A 56 13.79 -12.46 16.26
CA ALA A 56 13.65 -13.90 16.07
C ALA A 56 14.68 -14.42 15.04
N PRO A 57 15.09 -15.71 15.09
CA PRO A 57 15.83 -16.31 13.99
C PRO A 57 15.00 -16.25 12.69
N GLN A 58 15.52 -15.52 11.69
CA GLN A 58 14.87 -15.29 10.38
C GLN A 58 13.47 -14.61 10.47
N PRO A 59 13.37 -13.36 10.96
CA PRO A 59 12.08 -12.66 11.14
C PRO A 59 11.28 -12.51 9.84
N SER A 60 11.98 -12.40 8.70
CA SER A 60 11.39 -12.29 7.37
C SER A 60 10.61 -13.54 6.93
N ALA A 61 10.82 -14.69 7.58
CA ALA A 61 10.05 -15.90 7.32
C ALA A 61 8.65 -15.89 7.99
N LEU A 62 8.37 -14.93 8.89
CA LEU A 62 7.10 -14.82 9.61
C LEU A 62 6.07 -14.01 8.82
N VAL A 63 5.58 -14.58 7.72
CA VAL A 63 4.79 -13.87 6.69
C VAL A 63 3.26 -13.91 6.85
N VAL A 64 2.70 -14.72 7.76
CA VAL A 64 1.24 -14.86 7.93
C VAL A 64 0.86 -14.84 9.40
N TRP A 65 0.42 -13.68 9.90
CA TRP A 65 -0.11 -13.53 11.24
C TRP A 65 -1.63 -13.73 11.20
N PRO A 66 -2.17 -14.84 11.74
CA PRO A 66 -3.61 -14.98 11.88
C PRO A 66 -4.11 -13.87 12.81
N ALA A 67 -5.18 -13.19 12.41
CA ALA A 67 -5.81 -12.15 13.21
C ALA A 67 -7.31 -12.39 13.23
N GLU A 68 -7.86 -12.50 14.42
CA GLU A 68 -9.27 -12.81 14.66
C GLU A 68 -10.02 -11.57 15.14
N LEU A 69 -11.27 -11.44 14.72
CA LEU A 69 -12.16 -10.41 15.23
C LEU A 69 -12.73 -10.85 16.56
N ARG A 70 -12.31 -10.25 17.67
CA ARG A 70 -12.96 -10.46 18.98
C ARG A 70 -14.34 -9.80 18.96
N ARG A 71 -15.40 -10.59 19.19
CA ARG A 71 -16.72 -10.03 19.48
C ARG A 71 -16.66 -9.33 20.83
N ARG A 72 -17.10 -8.07 20.88
CA ARG A 72 -17.24 -7.33 22.13
C ARG A 72 -18.45 -7.95 22.86
N ASN A 73 -18.21 -8.68 23.93
CA ASN A 73 -19.30 -9.04 24.84
C ASN A 73 -19.86 -7.71 25.39
N GLY A 74 -21.16 -7.49 25.19
CA GLY A 74 -21.88 -6.29 25.62
C GLY A 74 -21.92 -6.18 27.14
#